data_AF-A0A2K4VB87-F1
#
_entry.id   AF-A0A2K4VB87-F1
#
_cell.length_a   1.000
_cell.length_b   1.000
_cell.length_c   1.000
_cell.angle_alpha   90.00
_cell.angle_beta   90.00
_cell.angle_gamma   90.00
#
_symmetry.space_group_name_H-M   'P 1'
#
loop_
_entity.id
_entity.type
_entity.pdbx_description
1 polymer ?
#
loop_
_entity_poly.entity_id
_entity_poly.type
_entity_poly.pdbx_seq_one_letter_code
_entity_poly.pdbx_strand_id
1 'polypeptide(L)'
;MITFLATPQLNSAYLSTTRYCVNTGFLLSHVATRLELRQGVSGAKSSDLVADGAKIERIDLTTNIALGEGNVLAYLRGVSSQRIGHSIGFLYPNGRTVSWTPKGNGQGGRLQYRKGYDKAFEMDQNLLPKIKRLYGEDSEQFKYVLDLRNYCFHNGVVRMEQELKSEFLQRDALCYWGMFNESRFGELHREFLKIDERLKVTAMDIVSISEQLVAEKVVDSTRSANTTAMYAIQWMHGQVFDFNKKQVQTHAARLNRIGIKHS
;
A
#
# COMPACT_ATOMS: atom_id res chain seq x y z
N MET A 1 -6.50 16.79 7.87
CA MET A 1 -6.26 15.45 7.27
C MET A 1 -7.15 15.37 6.06
N ILE A 2 -6.57 15.49 4.86
CA ILE A 2 -7.31 15.34 3.61
C ILE A 2 -7.09 13.88 3.18
N THR A 3 -8.15 13.08 3.17
CA THR A 3 -8.11 11.67 2.79
C THR A 3 -8.56 11.57 1.33
N PHE A 4 -7.67 11.08 0.45
CA PHE A 4 -7.99 10.88 -0.96
C PHE A 4 -8.44 9.43 -1.18
N LEU A 5 -9.67 9.25 -1.67
CA LEU A 5 -10.23 7.95 -2.02
C LEU A 5 -9.91 7.64 -3.49
N ALA A 6 -8.96 6.74 -3.75
CA ALA A 6 -8.81 6.17 -5.09
C ALA A 6 -9.71 4.94 -5.21
N THR A 7 -10.81 5.06 -5.96
CA THR A 7 -11.68 3.94 -6.31
C THR A 7 -11.13 3.15 -7.51
N PRO A 8 -11.46 1.86 -7.66
CA PRO A 8 -10.85 0.97 -8.66
C PRO A 8 -11.36 1.18 -10.10
N GLN A 9 -12.29 2.10 -10.35
CA GLN A 9 -12.70 2.42 -11.72
C GLN A 9 -11.62 3.26 -12.41
N LEU A 10 -10.79 2.56 -13.17
CA LEU A 10 -9.57 2.95 -13.88
C LEU A 10 -9.67 4.11 -14.89
N ASN A 11 -10.70 4.96 -14.90
CA ASN A 11 -10.75 6.13 -15.79
C ASN A 11 -11.47 7.38 -15.25
N SER A 12 -11.85 7.45 -13.95
CA SER A 12 -12.57 8.63 -13.42
C SER A 12 -12.01 9.22 -12.10
N ALA A 13 -10.96 8.64 -11.52
CA ALA A 13 -10.43 9.07 -10.23
C ALA A 13 -9.50 10.32 -10.27
N TYR A 14 -9.37 11.00 -11.41
CA TYR A 14 -8.45 12.14 -11.57
C TYR A 14 -9.06 13.52 -11.20
N LEU A 15 -10.31 13.57 -10.71
CA LEU A 15 -11.05 14.83 -10.48
C LEU A 15 -11.31 15.18 -9.00
N SER A 16 -10.77 14.44 -8.02
CA SER A 16 -11.21 14.62 -6.62
C SER A 16 -10.52 15.76 -5.87
N THR A 17 -9.28 16.09 -6.19
CA THR A 17 -8.46 16.96 -5.33
C THR A 17 -8.91 18.42 -5.41
N THR A 18 -9.11 18.95 -6.62
CA THR A 18 -9.60 20.32 -6.82
C THR A 18 -11.03 20.49 -6.32
N ARG A 19 -11.92 19.52 -6.59
CA ARG A 19 -13.34 19.61 -6.23
C ARG A 19 -13.57 19.50 -4.72
N TYR A 20 -12.80 18.66 -4.03
CA TYR A 20 -12.88 18.53 -2.57
C TYR A 20 -12.33 19.77 -1.86
N CYS A 21 -11.15 20.27 -2.25
CA CYS A 21 -10.57 21.48 -1.67
C CYS A 21 -11.51 22.70 -1.81
N VAL A 22 -12.06 22.93 -3.01
CA VAL A 22 -13.03 24.01 -3.26
C VAL A 22 -14.28 23.86 -2.38
N ASN A 23 -14.81 22.64 -2.23
CA ASN A 23 -15.99 22.39 -1.40
C ASN A 23 -15.73 22.46 0.12
N THR A 24 -14.47 22.31 0.55
CA THR A 24 -14.06 22.43 1.97
C THR A 24 -13.55 23.84 2.35
N GLY A 25 -13.72 24.84 1.48
CA GLY A 25 -13.35 26.22 1.77
C GLY A 25 -11.90 26.60 1.42
N PHE A 26 -11.17 25.75 0.70
CA PHE A 26 -9.91 26.14 0.08
C PHE A 26 -10.23 27.02 -1.15
N LEU A 27 -10.34 28.33 -0.91
CA LEU A 27 -10.56 29.35 -1.93
C LEU A 27 -9.40 29.39 -2.93
N LEU A 28 -9.67 29.84 -4.16
CA LEU A 28 -8.65 30.13 -5.18
C LEU A 28 -7.48 30.99 -4.66
N SER A 29 -7.72 31.81 -3.63
CA SER A 29 -6.70 32.62 -2.93
C SER A 29 -5.62 31.81 -2.20
N HIS A 30 -5.80 30.50 -2.03
CA HIS A 30 -4.83 29.61 -1.38
C HIS A 30 -3.95 28.87 -2.39
N VAL A 31 -4.22 29.00 -3.69
CA VAL A 31 -3.39 28.43 -4.75
C VAL A 31 -2.07 29.19 -4.80
N ALA A 32 -0.97 28.47 -4.71
CA ALA A 32 0.35 29.07 -4.90
C ALA A 32 0.50 29.49 -6.36
N THR A 33 0.99 30.71 -6.56
CA THR A 33 1.28 31.27 -7.90
C THR A 33 2.75 31.59 -8.08
N ARG A 34 3.50 31.68 -6.98
CA ARG A 34 4.94 31.97 -6.97
C ARG A 34 5.69 31.06 -6.02
N LEU A 35 6.88 30.65 -6.43
CA LEU A 35 7.87 29.98 -5.60
C LEU A 35 9.14 30.79 -5.61
N GLU A 36 9.58 31.20 -4.44
CA GLU A 36 10.78 32.00 -4.26
C GLU A 36 11.79 31.24 -3.40
N LEU A 37 13.06 31.34 -3.76
CA LEU A 37 14.13 30.87 -2.89
C LEU A 37 14.23 31.80 -1.69
N ARG A 38 14.08 31.26 -0.48
CA ARG A 38 14.27 32.04 0.73
C ARG A 38 15.69 32.60 0.74
N GLN A 39 15.82 33.92 0.81
CA GLN A 39 17.11 34.56 1.02
C GLN A 39 17.66 34.13 2.38
N GLY A 40 18.81 33.46 2.37
CA GLY A 40 19.53 33.06 3.59
C GLY A 40 20.43 34.18 4.09
N VAL A 41 20.67 34.22 5.40
CA VAL A 41 21.80 34.96 5.97
C VAL A 41 23.10 34.25 5.56
N SER A 42 24.19 34.98 5.31
CA SER A 42 25.49 34.40 4.91
C SER A 42 25.86 33.22 5.83
N GLY A 43 26.00 32.02 5.25
CA GLY A 43 26.29 30.77 5.97
C GLY A 43 25.09 29.87 6.31
N ALA A 44 23.85 30.30 6.08
CA ALA A 44 22.66 29.45 6.23
C ALA A 44 22.42 28.58 4.97
N LYS A 45 21.84 27.38 5.15
CA LYS A 45 21.48 26.48 4.03
C LYS A 45 20.50 27.16 3.07
N SER A 46 20.99 27.56 1.90
CA SER A 46 20.20 28.02 0.77
C SER A 46 19.47 26.82 0.13
N SER A 47 18.20 26.60 0.49
CA SER A 47 17.34 25.64 -0.23
C SER A 47 15.84 25.69 0.08
N ASP A 48 15.37 26.47 1.06
CA ASP A 48 13.94 26.51 1.36
C ASP A 48 13.18 27.35 0.31
N LEU A 49 12.33 26.69 -0.48
CA LEU A 49 11.37 27.35 -1.35
C LEU A 49 10.16 27.80 -0.53
N VAL A 50 9.83 29.10 -0.62
CA VAL A 50 8.66 29.73 -0.02
C VAL A 50 7.62 29.96 -1.11
N ALA A 51 6.36 29.65 -0.80
CA ALA A 51 5.22 29.89 -1.67
C ALA A 51 4.34 31.01 -1.09
N ASP A 52 3.67 31.73 -1.99
CA ASP A 52 2.62 32.72 -1.65
C ASP A 52 1.26 32.06 -1.34
N GLY A 53 1.12 30.76 -1.60
CA GLY A 53 -0.07 29.98 -1.32
C GLY A 53 0.10 28.91 -0.24
N ALA A 54 -0.92 28.08 -0.10
CA ALA A 54 -0.96 27.03 0.90
C ALA A 54 0.05 25.91 0.63
N LYS A 55 0.61 25.38 1.72
CA LYS A 55 1.52 24.24 1.73
C LYS A 55 0.86 23.03 2.38
N ILE A 56 0.95 21.89 1.72
CA ILE A 56 0.42 20.62 2.21
C ILE A 56 1.49 19.92 3.07
N GLU A 57 1.13 19.60 4.31
CA GLU A 57 2.04 18.95 5.27
C GLU A 57 1.92 17.43 5.29
N ARG A 58 0.80 16.87 4.84
CA ARG A 58 0.60 15.42 4.72
C ARG A 58 -0.46 15.10 3.68
N ILE A 59 -0.21 14.04 2.91
CA ILE A 59 -1.18 13.45 1.99
C ILE A 59 -1.26 11.96 2.30
N ASP A 60 -2.48 11.47 2.52
CA ASP A 60 -2.74 10.05 2.75
C ASP A 60 -3.48 9.49 1.51
N LEU A 61 -2.79 8.65 0.74
CA LEU A 61 -3.30 8.00 -0.47
C LEU A 61 -3.90 6.66 -0.10
N THR A 62 -5.15 6.38 -0.52
CA THR A 62 -5.86 5.15 -0.12
C THR A 62 -6.49 4.41 -1.27
N THR A 63 -6.43 3.08 -1.23
CA THR A 63 -7.17 2.17 -2.12
C THR A 63 -7.75 1.02 -1.31
N ASN A 64 -9.00 0.65 -1.61
CA ASN A 64 -9.64 -0.50 -0.99
C ASN A 64 -9.55 -1.70 -1.93
N ILE A 65 -9.18 -2.86 -1.39
CA ILE A 65 -9.17 -4.15 -2.07
C ILE A 65 -10.27 -5.00 -1.44
N ALA A 66 -11.20 -5.51 -2.26
CA ALA A 66 -12.24 -6.44 -1.83
C ALA A 66 -11.78 -7.86 -2.12
N LEU A 67 -11.78 -8.71 -1.09
CA LEU A 67 -11.25 -10.07 -1.14
C LEU A 67 -12.34 -11.13 -0.96
N GLY A 68 -13.55 -10.71 -0.58
CA GLY A 68 -14.60 -11.59 -0.08
C GLY A 68 -14.44 -11.88 1.41
N GLU A 69 -15.56 -12.20 2.06
CA GLU A 69 -15.63 -12.50 3.49
C GLU A 69 -14.61 -13.58 3.91
N GLY A 70 -14.01 -13.42 5.08
CA GLY A 70 -13.05 -14.39 5.65
C GLY A 70 -11.64 -14.35 5.06
N ASN A 71 -11.42 -13.71 3.91
CA ASN A 71 -10.10 -13.75 3.23
C ASN A 71 -9.09 -12.70 3.70
N VAL A 72 -9.52 -11.70 4.49
CA VAL A 72 -8.71 -10.55 4.90
C VAL A 72 -7.42 -10.95 5.64
N LEU A 73 -7.51 -11.83 6.64
CA LEU A 73 -6.35 -12.22 7.45
C LEU A 73 -5.32 -13.02 6.63
N ALA A 74 -5.80 -13.90 5.74
CA ALA A 74 -4.94 -14.67 4.86
C ALA A 74 -4.20 -13.75 3.89
N TYR A 75 -4.91 -12.78 3.30
CA TYR A 75 -4.31 -11.77 2.45
C TYR A 75 -3.27 -10.93 3.18
N LEU A 76 -3.59 -10.39 4.36
CA LEU A 76 -2.67 -9.56 5.15
C LEU A 76 -1.40 -10.32 5.53
N ARG A 77 -1.52 -11.60 5.90
CA ARG A 77 -0.35 -12.49 6.08
C ARG A 77 0.45 -12.61 4.79
N GLY A 78 -0.22 -12.90 3.68
CA GLY A 78 0.40 -13.01 2.36
C GLY A 78 1.21 -11.79 1.97
N VAL A 79 0.59 -10.60 1.95
CA VAL A 79 1.30 -9.37 1.58
C VAL A 79 2.38 -8.98 2.60
N SER A 80 2.26 -9.37 3.88
CA SER A 80 3.31 -9.09 4.87
C SER A 80 4.63 -9.80 4.62
N SER A 81 4.61 -10.92 3.88
CA SER A 81 5.83 -11.60 3.43
C SER A 81 6.60 -10.83 2.36
N GLN A 82 5.95 -9.87 1.70
CA GLN A 82 6.50 -9.15 0.56
C GLN A 82 7.23 -7.88 0.99
N ARG A 83 8.33 -7.56 0.29
CA ARG A 83 9.08 -6.30 0.46
C ARG A 83 8.63 -5.23 -0.52
N ILE A 84 8.75 -3.97 -0.10
CA ILE A 84 8.57 -2.79 -0.96
C ILE A 84 9.87 -2.01 -1.00
N GLY A 85 10.64 -2.19 -2.08
CA GLY A 85 12.03 -1.73 -2.12
C GLY A 85 12.81 -2.32 -0.95
N HIS A 86 13.41 -1.45 -0.13
CA HIS A 86 14.11 -1.85 1.10
C HIS A 86 13.20 -1.98 2.34
N SER A 87 11.90 -1.70 2.21
CA SER A 87 10.97 -1.78 3.34
C SER A 87 10.51 -3.22 3.57
N ILE A 88 10.60 -3.65 4.82
CA ILE A 88 10.24 -4.99 5.28
C ILE A 88 8.82 -4.95 5.83
N GLY A 89 8.01 -5.95 5.45
CA GLY A 89 6.67 -6.11 5.98
C GLY A 89 6.70 -6.49 7.46
N PHE A 90 5.88 -5.82 8.26
CA PHE A 90 5.67 -6.09 9.67
C PHE A 90 4.18 -6.31 9.89
N LEU A 91 3.78 -7.57 10.09
CA LEU A 91 2.44 -7.94 10.48
C LEU A 91 2.29 -7.76 11.99
N TYR A 92 1.30 -7.00 12.42
CA TYR A 92 1.01 -6.83 13.84
C TYR A 92 0.51 -8.13 14.46
N PRO A 93 0.69 -8.36 15.77
CA PRO A 93 0.35 -9.63 16.43
C PRO A 93 -1.10 -10.10 16.23
N ASN A 94 -2.05 -9.16 16.07
CA ASN A 94 -3.45 -9.48 15.83
C ASN A 94 -3.77 -9.89 14.38
N GLY A 95 -2.79 -9.79 13.46
CA GLY A 95 -2.94 -10.11 12.05
C GLY A 95 -3.82 -9.15 11.24
N ARG A 96 -4.32 -8.07 11.84
CA ARG A 96 -5.30 -7.14 11.23
C ARG A 96 -4.66 -5.96 10.51
N THR A 97 -3.36 -5.75 10.71
CA THR A 97 -2.60 -4.67 10.06
C THR A 97 -1.23 -5.18 9.70
N VAL A 98 -0.77 -4.81 8.51
CA VAL A 98 0.61 -4.89 8.06
C VAL A 98 1.11 -3.48 7.78
N SER A 99 2.39 -3.26 8.02
CA SER A 99 3.08 -2.04 7.59
C SER A 99 4.41 -2.38 6.94
N TRP A 100 4.90 -1.50 6.07
CA TRP A 100 6.20 -1.66 5.46
C TRP A 100 7.13 -0.55 5.91
N THR A 101 8.17 -0.93 6.64
CA THR A 101 9.13 0.02 7.22
C THR A 101 10.56 -0.45 6.99
N PRO A 102 11.55 0.45 6.94
CA PRO A 102 12.95 0.05 6.70
C PRO A 102 13.50 -0.93 7.74
N LYS A 103 13.01 -0.85 8.99
CA LYS A 103 13.44 -1.71 10.10
C LYS A 103 12.53 -2.91 10.36
N GLY A 104 11.40 -3.02 9.66
CA GLY A 104 10.43 -4.11 9.88
C GLY A 104 9.85 -4.17 11.29
N ASN A 105 9.68 -3.01 11.95
CA ASN A 105 9.27 -2.91 13.35
C ASN A 105 7.92 -2.19 13.55
N GLY A 106 7.18 -1.96 12.46
CA GLY A 106 5.90 -1.23 12.51
C GLY A 106 6.00 0.28 12.64
N GLN A 107 7.19 0.85 12.88
CA GLN A 107 7.34 2.29 13.04
C GLN A 107 7.44 2.99 11.69
N GLY A 108 6.48 3.87 11.41
CA GLY A 108 6.41 4.57 10.13
C GLY A 108 7.66 5.39 9.83
N GLY A 109 8.14 5.30 8.59
CA GLY A 109 9.33 6.01 8.15
C GLY A 109 9.17 7.53 8.22
N ARG A 110 10.29 8.25 8.26
CA ARG A 110 10.32 9.71 8.31
C ARG A 110 9.65 10.37 7.10
N LEU A 111 9.84 9.78 5.92
CA LEU A 111 9.34 10.32 4.65
C LEU A 111 7.95 9.80 4.29
N GLN A 112 7.69 8.53 4.57
CA GLN A 112 6.45 7.88 4.20
C GLN A 112 6.12 6.74 5.14
N TYR A 113 4.84 6.41 5.24
CA TYR A 113 4.35 5.25 5.98
C TYR A 113 3.31 4.49 5.17
N ARG A 114 3.57 3.22 4.89
CA ARG A 114 2.71 2.35 4.07
C ARG A 114 2.09 1.28 4.94
N LYS A 115 0.78 1.10 4.84
CA LYS A 115 0.00 0.15 5.64
C LYS A 115 -1.05 -0.55 4.79
N GLY A 116 -1.34 -1.79 5.14
CA GLY A 116 -2.53 -2.52 4.72
C GLY A 116 -3.28 -2.94 5.97
N TYR A 117 -4.58 -2.71 6.08
CA TYR A 117 -5.34 -3.10 7.26
C TYR A 117 -6.76 -3.53 6.96
N ASP A 118 -7.28 -4.39 7.83
CA ASP A 118 -8.68 -4.79 7.86
C ASP A 118 -9.56 -3.59 8.20
N LYS A 119 -10.32 -3.12 7.20
CA LYS A 119 -11.08 -1.89 7.37
C LYS A 119 -12.28 -2.07 8.29
N ALA A 120 -12.93 -3.23 8.28
CA ALA A 120 -14.06 -3.49 9.18
C ALA A 120 -13.59 -3.55 10.63
N PHE A 121 -12.48 -4.24 10.90
CA PHE A 121 -11.89 -4.30 12.23
C PHE A 121 -11.43 -2.92 12.72
N GLU A 122 -10.81 -2.10 11.86
CA GLU A 122 -10.41 -0.75 12.22
C GLU A 122 -11.64 0.12 12.59
N MET A 123 -12.74 -0.02 11.86
CA MET A 123 -13.99 0.69 12.16
C MET A 123 -14.58 0.25 13.51
N ASP A 124 -14.50 -1.03 13.86
CA ASP A 124 -14.96 -1.55 15.16
C ASP A 124 -14.19 -0.94 16.32
N GLN A 125 -12.87 -0.82 16.18
CA GLN A 125 -12.01 -0.33 17.27
C GLN A 125 -12.05 1.18 17.42
N ASN A 126 -12.18 1.93 16.32
CA ASN A 126 -11.96 3.37 16.32
C ASN A 126 -13.20 4.19 15.94
N LEU A 127 -13.82 3.87 14.80
CA LEU A 127 -14.85 4.73 14.21
C LEU A 127 -16.21 4.55 14.89
N LEU A 128 -16.68 3.31 15.04
CA LEU A 128 -17.99 3.02 15.63
C LEU A 128 -18.10 3.54 17.08
N PRO A 129 -17.12 3.31 17.98
CA PRO A 129 -17.19 3.86 19.34
C PRO A 129 -17.25 5.38 19.37
N LYS A 130 -16.51 6.04 18.46
CA LYS A 130 -16.50 7.49 18.34
C LYS A 130 -17.86 8.03 17.91
N ILE A 131 -18.45 7.46 16.86
CA ILE A 131 -19.74 7.90 16.32
C ILE A 131 -20.87 7.60 17.31
N LYS A 132 -20.85 6.44 17.96
CA LYS A 132 -21.80 6.11 19.04
C LYS A 132 -21.78 7.15 20.16
N ARG A 133 -20.59 7.58 20.59
CA ARG A 133 -20.45 8.61 21.65
C ARG A 133 -20.97 9.98 21.21
N LEU A 134 -20.75 10.36 19.94
CA LEU A 134 -21.10 11.68 19.45
C LEU A 134 -22.59 11.84 19.12
N TYR A 135 -23.22 10.80 18.60
CA TYR A 135 -24.58 10.89 18.04
C TYR A 135 -25.59 9.93 18.67
N GLY A 136 -25.15 8.94 19.45
CA GLY A 136 -26.00 7.89 20.00
C GLY A 136 -26.19 6.71 19.04
N GLU A 137 -26.56 5.54 19.56
CA GLU A 137 -26.68 4.30 18.77
C GLU A 137 -27.89 4.27 17.83
N ASP A 138 -28.95 5.02 18.16
CA ASP A 138 -30.15 5.08 17.31
C ASP A 138 -30.05 6.10 16.17
N SER A 139 -28.97 6.89 16.15
CA SER A 139 -28.77 7.96 15.16
C SER A 139 -28.57 7.43 13.74
N GLU A 140 -28.98 8.22 12.75
CA GLU A 140 -28.75 7.91 11.33
C GLU A 140 -27.25 7.81 11.00
N GLN A 141 -26.42 8.63 11.65
CA GLN A 141 -24.96 8.61 11.48
C GLN A 141 -24.37 7.28 11.97
N PHE A 142 -24.82 6.79 13.13
CA PHE A 142 -24.36 5.51 13.65
C PHE A 142 -24.80 4.35 12.76
N LYS A 143 -26.08 4.33 12.35
CA LYS A 143 -26.63 3.32 11.43
C LYS A 143 -25.88 3.29 10.10
N TYR A 144 -25.63 4.44 9.48
CA TYR A 144 -24.86 4.55 8.25
C TYR A 144 -23.43 3.98 8.39
N VAL A 145 -22.73 4.33 9.48
CA VAL A 145 -21.37 3.84 9.72
C VAL A 145 -21.36 2.33 10.01
N LEU A 146 -22.39 1.83 10.69
CA LEU A 146 -22.58 0.40 10.92
C LEU A 146 -22.80 -0.35 9.61
N ASP A 147 -23.65 0.17 8.71
CA ASP A 147 -23.89 -0.41 7.39
C ASP A 147 -22.61 -0.41 6.55
N LEU A 148 -21.84 0.68 6.58
CA LEU A 148 -20.55 0.75 5.89
C LEU A 148 -19.54 -0.26 6.46
N ARG A 149 -19.49 -0.41 7.80
CA ARG A 149 -18.65 -1.42 8.45
C ARG A 149 -19.09 -2.82 8.01
N ASN A 150 -20.39 -3.09 7.95
CA ASN A 150 -20.94 -4.37 7.53
C ASN A 150 -20.59 -4.65 6.07
N TYR A 151 -20.70 -3.65 5.19
CA TYR A 151 -20.23 -3.77 3.82
C TYR A 151 -18.74 -4.14 3.76
N CYS A 152 -17.88 -3.47 4.54
CA CYS A 152 -16.46 -3.78 4.59
C CYS A 152 -16.18 -5.21 5.08
N PHE A 153 -16.97 -5.69 6.04
CA PHE A 153 -16.85 -7.05 6.58
C PHE A 153 -17.21 -8.11 5.53
N HIS A 154 -18.41 -8.04 4.95
CA HIS A 154 -18.90 -9.03 3.97
C HIS A 154 -18.08 -9.04 2.68
N ASN A 155 -17.53 -7.90 2.27
CA ASN A 155 -16.69 -7.81 1.08
C ASN A 155 -15.20 -8.09 1.37
N GLY A 156 -14.83 -8.34 2.63
CA GLY A 156 -13.44 -8.56 3.03
C GLY A 156 -12.53 -7.41 2.62
N VAL A 157 -12.85 -6.19 3.04
CA VAL A 157 -12.16 -4.98 2.59
C VAL A 157 -10.85 -4.78 3.35
N VAL A 158 -9.75 -4.79 2.61
CA VAL A 158 -8.44 -4.31 3.07
C VAL A 158 -8.19 -2.92 2.49
N ARG A 159 -7.84 -1.95 3.34
CA ARG A 159 -7.37 -0.65 2.89
C ARG A 159 -5.86 -0.61 2.81
N MET A 160 -5.36 -0.31 1.62
CA MET A 160 -3.98 0.05 1.36
C MET A 160 -3.84 1.57 1.51
N GLU A 161 -3.00 2.01 2.44
CA GLU A 161 -2.82 3.41 2.82
C GLU A 161 -1.34 3.79 2.75
N GLN A 162 -1.02 4.86 2.03
CA GLN A 162 0.31 5.44 1.94
C GLN A 162 0.27 6.90 2.42
N GLU A 163 0.83 7.14 3.60
CA GLU A 163 1.05 8.47 4.15
C GLU A 163 2.34 9.05 3.56
N LEU A 164 2.24 10.18 2.87
CA LEU A 164 3.36 11.00 2.40
C LEU A 164 3.54 12.17 3.37
N LYS A 165 4.67 12.19 4.08
CA LYS A 165 4.94 13.19 5.14
C LYS A 165 5.53 14.46 4.55
N SER A 166 5.40 15.57 5.30
CA SER A 166 5.80 16.92 4.88
C SER A 166 7.18 16.98 4.22
N GLU A 167 8.17 16.30 4.78
CA GLU A 167 9.51 16.30 4.23
C GLU A 167 9.60 15.63 2.84
N PHE A 168 8.89 14.52 2.64
CA PHE A 168 8.82 13.88 1.33
C PHE A 168 8.16 14.82 0.31
N LEU A 169 7.05 15.44 0.70
CA LEU A 169 6.32 16.38 -0.15
C LEU A 169 7.15 17.63 -0.49
N GLN A 170 8.00 18.10 0.44
CA GLN A 170 8.90 19.23 0.20
C GLN A 170 10.04 18.86 -0.74
N ARG A 171 10.70 17.74 -0.47
CA ARG A 171 11.81 17.24 -1.29
C ARG A 171 11.40 17.01 -2.74
N ASP A 172 10.19 16.53 -2.96
CA ASP A 172 9.66 16.19 -4.29
C ASP A 172 8.80 17.33 -4.88
N ALA A 173 8.76 18.51 -4.24
CA ALA A 173 7.95 19.68 -4.62
C ALA A 173 6.44 19.39 -4.80
N LEU A 174 5.92 18.39 -4.09
CA LEU A 174 4.51 17.97 -4.08
C LEU A 174 3.66 18.68 -3.01
N CYS A 175 4.26 19.60 -2.25
CA CYS A 175 3.59 20.29 -1.15
C CYS A 175 2.91 21.62 -1.55
N TYR A 176 3.20 22.18 -2.72
CA TYR A 176 2.73 23.52 -3.10
C TYR A 176 1.38 23.46 -3.83
N TRP A 177 0.31 23.83 -3.13
CA TRP A 177 -1.06 23.70 -3.64
C TRP A 177 -1.23 24.45 -4.97
N GLY A 178 -1.66 23.71 -6.00
CA GLY A 178 -1.86 24.23 -7.36
C GLY A 178 -0.60 24.35 -8.21
N MET A 179 0.59 24.01 -7.69
CA MET A 179 1.85 24.00 -8.45
C MET A 179 2.48 22.61 -8.59
N PHE A 180 1.99 21.60 -7.87
CA PHE A 180 2.47 20.22 -8.04
C PHE A 180 1.76 19.50 -9.19
N ASN A 181 2.43 18.53 -9.80
CA ASN A 181 1.80 17.59 -10.73
C ASN A 181 1.10 16.46 -9.95
N GLU A 182 -0.23 16.45 -9.97
CA GLU A 182 -1.06 15.45 -9.27
C GLU A 182 -0.84 14.01 -9.78
N SER A 183 -0.42 13.82 -11.04
CA SER A 183 -0.17 12.47 -11.60
C SER A 183 0.87 11.69 -10.80
N ARG A 184 1.80 12.42 -10.15
CA ARG A 184 2.86 11.86 -9.32
C ARG A 184 2.33 11.09 -8.11
N PHE A 185 1.21 11.52 -7.52
CA PHE A 185 0.59 10.75 -6.43
C PHE A 185 0.08 9.40 -6.93
N GLY A 186 -0.56 9.38 -8.10
CA GLY A 186 -1.02 8.15 -8.74
C GLY A 186 0.14 7.20 -9.06
N GLU A 187 1.27 7.71 -9.56
CA GLU A 187 2.47 6.92 -9.84
C GLU A 187 3.06 6.29 -8.58
N LEU A 188 3.25 7.09 -7.52
CA LEU A 188 3.76 6.63 -6.23
C LEU A 188 2.87 5.56 -5.60
N HIS A 189 1.55 5.78 -5.63
CA HIS A 189 0.60 4.85 -5.04
C HIS A 189 0.48 3.56 -5.85
N ARG A 190 0.48 3.64 -7.19
CA ARG A 190 0.51 2.44 -8.05
C ARG A 190 1.75 1.59 -7.78
N GLU A 191 2.92 2.20 -7.56
CA GLU A 191 4.11 1.44 -7.17
C GLU A 191 3.91 0.67 -5.87
N PHE A 192 3.27 1.28 -4.88
CA PHE A 192 2.90 0.60 -3.63
C PHE A 192 1.92 -0.56 -3.89
N LEU A 193 0.89 -0.35 -4.71
CA LEU A 193 -0.13 -1.37 -4.98
C LEU A 193 0.39 -2.59 -5.75
N LYS A 194 1.54 -2.52 -6.42
CA LYS A 194 2.18 -3.68 -7.07
C LYS A 194 2.50 -4.84 -6.11
N ILE A 195 2.44 -4.62 -4.80
CA ILE A 195 2.56 -5.69 -3.81
C ILE A 195 1.46 -6.75 -3.95
N ASP A 196 0.24 -6.33 -4.32
CA ASP A 196 -0.89 -7.23 -4.59
C ASP A 196 -0.63 -8.09 -5.83
N GLU A 197 -0.11 -7.49 -6.90
CA GLU A 197 0.27 -8.19 -8.13
C GLU A 197 1.34 -9.26 -7.86
N ARG A 198 2.34 -8.93 -7.04
CA ARG A 198 3.38 -9.89 -6.65
C ARG A 198 2.81 -11.07 -5.86
N LEU A 199 1.83 -10.82 -4.99
CA LEU A 199 1.14 -11.88 -4.27
C LEU A 199 0.39 -12.82 -5.23
N LYS A 200 -0.28 -12.29 -6.26
CA LYS A 200 -0.97 -13.10 -7.28
C LYS A 200 -0.02 -14.01 -8.07
N VAL A 201 1.20 -13.54 -8.35
CA VAL A 201 2.27 -14.37 -8.95
C VAL A 201 2.79 -15.42 -7.96
N THR A 202 2.77 -15.11 -6.66
CA THR A 202 3.23 -16.02 -5.59
C THR A 202 2.17 -17.07 -5.20
N ALA A 203 0.88 -16.78 -5.38
CA ALA A 203 -0.24 -17.66 -5.02
C ALA A 203 -0.63 -18.66 -6.11
N MET A 204 0.29 -18.96 -7.04
CA MET A 204 0.12 -20.05 -7.98
C MET A 204 0.04 -21.38 -7.22
N ASP A 205 -1.06 -22.12 -7.39
CA ASP A 205 -1.22 -23.51 -6.93
C ASP A 205 -0.09 -24.39 -7.51
N ILE A 206 0.30 -25.49 -6.84
CA ILE A 206 1.31 -26.46 -7.32
C ILE A 206 1.10 -26.76 -8.78
N VAL A 207 -0.16 -27.04 -9.13
CA VAL A 207 -0.59 -27.39 -10.47
C VAL A 207 -0.21 -26.28 -11.45
N SER A 208 -0.53 -25.03 -11.13
CA SER A 208 -0.19 -23.89 -11.98
C SER A 208 1.32 -23.63 -12.06
N ILE A 209 2.09 -23.72 -10.97
CA ILE A 209 3.56 -23.54 -11.02
C ILE A 209 4.18 -24.64 -11.89
N SER A 210 3.75 -25.88 -11.70
CA SER A 210 4.21 -27.02 -12.49
C SER A 210 3.84 -26.90 -13.96
N GLU A 211 2.61 -26.51 -14.26
CA GLU A 211 2.13 -26.28 -15.64
C GLU A 211 2.92 -25.15 -16.31
N GLN A 212 3.18 -24.04 -15.62
CA GLN A 212 3.95 -22.94 -16.16
C GLN A 212 5.42 -23.34 -16.41
N LEU A 213 6.05 -24.09 -15.49
CA LEU A 213 7.40 -24.61 -15.69
C LEU A 213 7.52 -25.52 -16.92
N VAL A 214 6.49 -26.31 -17.20
CA VAL A 214 6.42 -27.17 -18.38
C VAL A 214 6.13 -26.34 -19.63
N ALA A 215 5.17 -25.43 -19.57
CA ALA A 215 4.76 -24.59 -20.70
C ALA A 215 5.91 -23.68 -21.19
N GLU A 216 6.68 -23.11 -20.27
CA GLU A 216 7.85 -22.28 -20.59
C GLU A 216 9.12 -23.09 -20.89
N LYS A 217 9.02 -24.43 -20.93
CA LYS A 217 10.14 -25.36 -21.19
C LYS A 217 11.34 -25.11 -20.25
N VAL A 218 11.06 -24.79 -19.00
CA VAL A 218 12.08 -24.59 -17.96
C VAL A 218 12.58 -25.93 -17.40
N VAL A 219 11.74 -26.97 -17.49
CA VAL A 219 12.04 -28.34 -17.05
C VAL A 219 11.54 -29.36 -18.08
N ASP A 220 12.21 -30.52 -18.13
CA ASP A 220 11.95 -31.55 -19.15
C ASP A 220 10.91 -32.59 -18.74
N SER A 221 10.39 -32.53 -17.50
CA SER A 221 9.43 -33.51 -16.99
C SER A 221 8.51 -32.93 -15.92
N THR A 222 7.30 -33.48 -15.85
CA THR A 222 6.29 -33.19 -14.81
C THR A 222 6.83 -33.44 -13.40
N ARG A 223 7.66 -34.48 -13.21
CA ARG A 223 8.29 -34.76 -11.91
C ARG A 223 9.23 -33.63 -11.46
N SER A 224 10.04 -33.12 -12.38
CA SER A 224 10.94 -31.99 -12.10
C SER A 224 10.16 -30.69 -11.87
N ALA A 225 9.04 -30.50 -12.58
CA ALA A 225 8.12 -29.39 -12.38
C ALA A 225 7.51 -29.41 -10.97
N ASN A 226 6.90 -30.53 -10.58
CA ASN A 226 6.29 -30.72 -9.26
C ASN A 226 7.30 -30.57 -8.13
N THR A 227 8.52 -31.07 -8.31
CA THR A 227 9.58 -30.90 -7.31
C THR A 227 9.95 -29.43 -7.14
N THR A 228 10.12 -28.70 -8.24
CA THR A 228 10.43 -27.25 -8.21
C THR A 228 9.27 -26.44 -7.62
N ALA A 229 8.02 -26.79 -7.92
CA ALA A 229 6.83 -26.19 -7.32
C ALA A 229 6.76 -26.43 -5.80
N MET A 230 7.11 -27.63 -5.33
CA MET A 230 7.17 -27.93 -3.90
C MET A 230 8.22 -27.10 -3.16
N TYR A 231 9.37 -26.81 -3.78
CA TYR A 231 10.35 -25.87 -3.21
C TYR A 231 9.76 -24.47 -3.05
N ALA A 232 9.01 -23.99 -4.06
CA ALA A 232 8.33 -22.69 -3.99
C ALA A 232 7.34 -22.63 -2.82
N ILE A 233 6.55 -23.69 -2.62
CA ILE A 233 5.55 -23.75 -1.56
C ILE A 233 6.17 -23.86 -0.17
N GLN A 234 7.15 -24.75 0.00
CA GLN A 234 7.88 -24.85 1.26
C GLN A 234 8.47 -23.49 1.64
N TRP A 235 9.02 -22.75 0.66
CA TRP A 235 9.49 -21.39 0.86
C TRP A 235 8.36 -20.44 1.27
N MET A 236 7.24 -20.45 0.56
CA MET A 236 6.06 -19.64 0.88
C MET A 236 5.53 -19.89 2.30
N HIS A 237 5.69 -21.11 2.81
CA HIS A 237 5.36 -21.50 4.19
C HIS A 237 6.47 -21.25 5.22
N GLY A 238 7.55 -20.56 4.83
CA GLY A 238 8.61 -20.13 5.74
C GLY A 238 9.71 -21.17 5.98
N GLN A 239 9.80 -22.22 5.17
CA GLN A 239 10.92 -23.16 5.23
C GLN A 239 12.23 -22.44 4.88
N VAL A 240 13.24 -22.58 5.74
CA VAL A 240 14.59 -22.05 5.49
C VAL A 240 15.39 -23.08 4.71
N PHE A 241 15.93 -22.67 3.55
CA PHE A 241 16.82 -23.50 2.73
C PHE A 241 18.27 -23.04 2.84
N ASP A 242 19.19 -24.01 2.77
CA ASP A 242 20.62 -23.73 2.65
C ASP A 242 20.97 -23.43 1.19
N PHE A 243 21.22 -22.16 0.88
CA PHE A 243 21.57 -21.69 -0.47
C PHE A 243 22.94 -22.16 -0.97
N ASN A 244 23.76 -22.76 -0.12
CA ASN A 244 25.01 -23.37 -0.58
C ASN A 244 24.78 -24.72 -1.27
N LYS A 245 23.58 -25.31 -1.13
CA LYS A 245 23.25 -26.57 -1.78
C LYS A 245 22.90 -26.34 -3.26
N LYS A 246 23.61 -27.05 -4.15
CA LYS A 246 23.37 -27.02 -5.61
C LYS A 246 21.90 -27.24 -5.99
N GLN A 247 21.20 -28.13 -5.30
CA GLN A 247 19.79 -28.41 -5.58
C GLN A 247 18.90 -27.20 -5.32
N VAL A 248 19.11 -26.50 -4.20
CA VAL A 248 18.38 -25.27 -3.84
C VAL A 248 18.63 -24.19 -4.89
N GLN A 249 19.89 -23.99 -5.29
CA GLN A 249 20.26 -23.04 -6.34
C GLN A 249 19.59 -23.36 -7.68
N THR A 250 19.53 -24.65 -8.05
CA THR A 250 18.91 -25.12 -9.30
C THR A 250 17.41 -24.81 -9.31
N HIS A 251 16.69 -25.13 -8.24
CA HIS A 251 15.26 -24.86 -8.16
C HIS A 251 14.96 -23.36 -8.06
N ALA A 252 15.77 -22.59 -7.31
CA ALA A 252 15.66 -21.13 -7.26
C ALA A 252 15.86 -20.48 -8.64
N ALA A 253 16.83 -20.95 -9.43
CA ALA A 253 17.06 -20.45 -10.79
C ALA A 253 15.88 -20.75 -11.72
N ARG A 254 15.26 -21.94 -11.60
CA ARG A 254 14.06 -22.31 -12.37
C ARG A 254 12.85 -21.45 -12.01
N LEU A 255 12.62 -21.22 -10.72
CA LEU A 255 11.54 -20.37 -10.21
C LEU A 255 11.71 -18.90 -10.64
N ASN A 256 12.95 -18.40 -10.65
CA ASN A 256 13.25 -17.05 -11.13
C ASN A 256 12.84 -16.85 -12.61
N ARG A 257 12.90 -17.89 -13.46
CA ARG A 257 12.53 -17.80 -14.89
C ARG A 257 11.03 -17.58 -15.09
N ILE A 258 10.20 -18.15 -14.20
CA ILE A 258 8.74 -17.97 -14.21
C ILE A 258 8.28 -16.82 -13.30
N GLY A 259 9.20 -15.94 -12.87
CA GLY A 259 8.87 -14.74 -12.09
C GLY A 259 8.74 -14.94 -10.57
N ILE A 260 8.96 -16.15 -10.05
CA ILE A 260 8.96 -16.43 -8.61
C ILE A 260 10.37 -16.21 -8.07
N LYS A 261 10.60 -15.03 -7.46
CA LYS A 261 11.92 -14.62 -6.96
C LYS A 261 12.13 -14.99 -5.51
N HIS A 262 13.36 -15.38 -5.23
CA HIS A 262 13.87 -15.45 -3.88
C HIS A 262 14.47 -14.12 -3.42
N SER A 263 14.26 -13.78 -2.14
CA SER A 263 14.86 -12.63 -1.45
C SER A 263 16.05 -13.02 -0.61
#